data_AF-A0AAD4BM53-F1
#
_entry.id   AF-A0AAD4BM53-F1
#
_cell.length_a   1.000
_cell.length_b   1.000
_cell.length_c   1.000
_cell.angle_alpha   90.00
_cell.angle_beta   90.00
_cell.angle_gamma   90.00
#
_symmetry.space_group_name_H-M   'P 1'
#
loop_
_entity.id
_entity.type
_entity.pdbx_description
1 polymer ?
#
loop_
_entity_poly.entity_id
_entity_poly.type
_entity_poly.pdbx_seq_one_letter_code
_entity_poly.pdbx_strand_id
1 'polypeptide(L)'
;MLSDTTQELSVTLEDAQTTTESNEMPVVVPQAIKAKIFPPERLSLDSFINFPLPSYASAGSNGDLTQYFVTLPPDLTTMTAIMDALQTLPLPPPSVIKQLSSQAASAWQNGSRSLVYAHANDPRRFAFWVLSFWRGVSELRTNQTGWRAAQRFLSQPAFHHDDSEAIAFTAHMSTLPWNWLNNSHLNVMLGVMYDKIKAIDPAVELRYKVQNTFFCAHSSYLR
;
A
#
# COMPACT_ATOMS: atom_id res chain seq x y z
N MET A 1 23.33 16.15 44.85
CA MET A 1 22.97 14.73 44.68
C MET A 1 21.59 14.67 44.06
N LEU A 2 21.53 14.57 42.73
CA LEU A 2 20.30 14.39 41.97
C LEU A 2 20.49 13.06 41.23
N SER A 3 19.81 12.04 41.71
CA SER A 3 19.85 10.70 41.10
C SER A 3 18.91 10.70 39.91
N ASP A 4 19.50 10.56 38.74
CA ASP A 4 18.84 10.52 37.44
C ASP A 4 18.35 9.09 37.18
N THR A 5 17.08 8.83 37.45
CA THR A 5 16.46 7.51 37.23
C THR A 5 15.91 7.46 35.82
N THR A 6 16.76 7.08 34.86
CA THR A 6 16.32 6.70 33.52
C THR A 6 15.74 5.29 33.60
N GLN A 7 14.40 5.18 33.68
CA GLN A 7 13.70 3.91 33.49
C GLN A 7 13.65 3.59 32.01
N GLU A 8 14.49 2.65 31.56
CA GLU A 8 14.35 1.97 30.27
C GLU A 8 13.04 1.16 30.28
N LEU A 9 12.03 1.65 29.57
CA LEU A 9 10.81 0.92 29.25
C LEU A 9 11.09 -0.10 28.14
N SER A 10 11.65 -1.25 28.53
CA SER A 10 11.65 -2.46 27.70
C SER A 10 10.23 -3.02 27.65
N VAL A 11 9.44 -2.58 26.66
CA VAL A 11 8.12 -3.16 26.34
C VAL A 11 8.35 -4.55 25.73
N THR A 12 8.32 -5.58 26.58
CA THR A 12 8.37 -6.99 26.17
C THR A 12 7.07 -7.35 25.46
N LEU A 13 7.20 -7.93 24.27
CA LEU A 13 6.11 -8.25 23.34
C LEU A 13 5.37 -9.55 23.74
N GLU A 14 5.18 -9.81 25.04
CA GLU A 14 4.63 -11.08 25.55
C GLU A 14 3.10 -11.10 25.70
N ASP A 15 2.43 -9.96 25.78
CA ASP A 15 0.98 -9.91 26.09
C ASP A 15 0.01 -10.14 24.91
N ALA A 16 0.47 -10.70 23.79
CA ALA A 16 -0.38 -10.88 22.59
C ALA A 16 -0.51 -12.32 22.06
N GLN A 17 0.05 -13.33 22.74
CA GLN A 17 0.04 -14.72 22.24
C GLN A 17 -0.63 -15.71 23.20
N THR A 18 -1.89 -15.46 23.54
CA THR A 18 -2.81 -16.55 23.97
C THR A 18 -3.74 -16.86 22.81
N THR A 19 -3.17 -17.22 21.65
CA THR A 19 -3.95 -17.75 20.53
C THR A 19 -3.78 -19.26 20.53
N THR A 20 -4.86 -19.94 20.88
CA THR A 20 -5.22 -21.28 20.42
C THR A 20 -4.52 -21.59 19.11
N GLU A 21 -3.85 -22.74 18.99
CA GLU A 21 -3.18 -23.25 17.78
C GLU A 21 -4.18 -23.35 16.60
N SER A 22 -4.56 -22.21 16.06
CA SER A 22 -5.39 -22.12 14.88
C SER A 22 -4.50 -22.46 13.71
N ASN A 23 -4.79 -23.57 13.05
CA ASN A 23 -4.12 -23.99 11.81
C ASN A 23 -4.48 -23.09 10.61
N GLU A 24 -5.07 -21.93 10.86
CA GLU A 24 -5.42 -20.94 9.86
C GLU A 24 -4.20 -20.13 9.43
N MET A 25 -4.12 -19.87 8.13
CA MET A 25 -3.05 -19.07 7.54
C MET A 25 -3.15 -17.62 8.05
N PRO A 26 -2.09 -17.06 8.67
CA PRO A 26 -2.14 -15.69 9.17
C PRO A 26 -2.13 -14.72 8.00
N VAL A 27 -3.29 -14.13 7.69
CA VAL A 27 -3.47 -13.18 6.58
C VAL A 27 -3.57 -11.73 7.04
N VAL A 28 -3.80 -11.47 8.32
CA VAL A 28 -4.00 -10.11 8.85
C VAL A 28 -2.66 -9.49 9.22
N VAL A 29 -2.39 -8.29 8.69
CA VAL A 29 -1.20 -7.51 9.07
C VAL A 29 -1.32 -7.11 10.54
N PRO A 30 -0.32 -7.39 11.39
CA PRO A 30 -0.35 -6.98 12.79
C PRO A 30 -0.59 -5.48 12.94
N GLN A 31 -1.49 -5.07 13.84
CA GLN A 31 -1.90 -3.67 13.99
C GLN A 31 -0.72 -2.73 14.32
N ALA A 32 0.23 -3.20 15.13
CA ALA A 32 1.45 -2.46 15.47
C ALA A 32 2.33 -2.18 14.25
N ILE A 33 2.40 -3.12 13.31
CA ILE A 33 3.08 -2.93 12.02
C ILE A 33 2.27 -1.96 11.19
N LYS A 34 0.97 -2.24 11.00
CA LYS A 34 0.07 -1.44 10.18
C LYS A 34 0.13 0.06 10.52
N ALA A 35 0.09 0.40 11.81
CA ALA A 35 0.12 1.78 12.29
C ALA A 35 1.42 2.54 11.97
N LYS A 36 2.54 1.84 11.73
CA LYS A 36 3.85 2.47 11.47
C LYS A 36 4.23 2.51 10.00
N ILE A 37 3.80 1.51 9.21
CA ILE A 37 4.16 1.40 7.79
C ILE A 37 3.10 1.93 6.83
N PHE A 38 1.83 1.98 7.24
CA PHE A 38 0.77 2.58 6.43
C PHE A 38 0.58 4.06 6.78
N PRO A 39 0.23 4.91 5.80
CA PRO A 39 -0.11 6.30 6.08
C PRO A 39 -1.31 6.34 7.05
N PRO A 40 -1.24 7.14 8.13
CA PRO A 40 -2.36 7.30 9.05
C PRO A 40 -3.61 7.75 8.31
N GLU A 41 -4.78 7.23 8.65
CA GLU A 41 -6.05 7.56 7.97
C GLU A 41 -6.36 9.06 7.93
N ARG A 42 -5.94 9.81 8.95
CA ARG A 42 -6.12 11.25 9.06
C ARG A 42 -5.05 12.08 8.33
N LEU A 43 -4.08 11.43 7.69
CA LEU A 43 -3.03 12.11 6.95
C LEU A 43 -3.67 12.92 5.80
N SER A 44 -3.28 14.19 5.65
CA SER A 44 -3.84 15.01 4.58
C SER A 44 -3.50 14.42 3.21
N LEU A 45 -4.33 14.69 2.21
CA LEU A 45 -4.13 14.16 0.86
C LEU A 45 -2.79 14.62 0.27
N ASP A 46 -2.41 15.88 0.49
CA ASP A 46 -1.10 16.40 0.09
C ASP A 46 0.08 15.66 0.77
N SER A 47 -0.04 15.40 2.06
CA SER A 47 0.97 14.63 2.79
C SER A 47 0.99 13.17 2.33
N PHE A 48 -0.17 12.58 2.03
CA PHE A 48 -0.28 11.21 1.51
C PHE A 48 0.37 11.04 0.16
N ILE A 49 0.22 12.01 -0.75
CA ILE A 49 0.88 12.01 -2.07
C ILE A 49 2.40 11.89 -1.92
N ASN A 50 2.96 12.51 -0.89
CA ASN A 50 4.40 12.54 -0.61
C ASN A 50 4.84 11.48 0.42
N PHE A 51 3.90 10.69 0.95
CA PHE A 51 4.21 9.66 1.94
C PHE A 51 5.12 8.58 1.30
N PRO A 52 6.26 8.24 1.93
CA PRO A 52 7.19 7.28 1.37
C PRO A 52 6.60 5.87 1.39
N LEU A 53 6.55 5.22 0.24
CA LEU A 53 6.15 3.82 0.09
C LEU A 53 7.27 3.01 -0.55
N PRO A 54 7.54 1.76 -0.09
CA PRO A 54 8.54 0.87 -0.68
C PRO A 54 8.44 0.80 -2.21
N SER A 55 9.57 0.80 -2.92
CA SER A 55 9.62 0.74 -4.38
C SER A 55 9.23 -0.64 -4.91
N TYR A 56 8.81 -0.73 -6.18
CA TYR A 56 8.70 -2.03 -6.84
C TYR A 56 10.08 -2.50 -7.30
N ALA A 57 10.30 -3.81 -7.27
CA ALA A 57 11.40 -4.45 -7.95
C ALA A 57 11.28 -4.26 -9.47
N SER A 58 12.41 -4.20 -10.16
CA SER A 58 12.44 -4.12 -11.62
C SER A 58 11.79 -5.35 -12.25
N ALA A 59 11.02 -5.17 -13.33
CA ALA A 59 10.20 -6.21 -13.97
C ALA A 59 10.98 -7.40 -14.58
N GLY A 60 12.30 -7.48 -14.40
CA GLY A 60 13.15 -8.56 -14.90
C GLY A 60 13.14 -9.83 -14.05
N SER A 61 12.58 -9.80 -12.84
CA SER A 61 12.56 -10.95 -11.91
C SER A 61 11.23 -11.71 -11.96
N ASN A 62 10.75 -12.10 -13.14
CA ASN A 62 9.65 -13.08 -13.26
C ASN A 62 10.17 -14.49 -12.93
N GLY A 63 10.71 -14.65 -11.72
CA GLY A 63 11.18 -15.92 -11.20
C GLY A 63 10.02 -16.89 -10.97
N ASP A 64 10.38 -18.16 -10.77
CA ASP A 64 9.43 -19.19 -10.38
C ASP A 64 8.73 -18.81 -9.06
N LEU A 65 7.40 -18.71 -9.08
CA LEU A 65 6.59 -18.34 -7.92
C LEU A 65 6.76 -19.30 -6.75
N THR A 66 7.12 -20.56 -7.01
CA THR A 66 7.36 -21.55 -5.96
C THR A 66 8.51 -21.15 -5.04
N GLN A 67 9.48 -20.37 -5.54
CA GLN A 67 10.63 -19.91 -4.77
C GLN A 67 10.27 -18.93 -3.65
N TYR A 68 9.08 -18.33 -3.70
CA TYR A 68 8.60 -17.46 -2.62
C TYR A 68 8.16 -18.25 -1.39
N PHE A 69 7.63 -19.46 -1.55
CA PHE A 69 7.03 -20.22 -0.47
C PHE A 69 8.04 -21.19 0.14
N VAL A 70 8.20 -21.14 1.47
CA VAL A 70 9.17 -21.98 2.18
C VAL A 70 8.47 -22.73 3.31
N THR A 71 8.84 -23.99 3.51
CA THR A 71 8.29 -24.88 4.56
C THR A 71 8.79 -24.53 5.96
N LEU A 72 9.89 -23.78 6.05
CA LEU A 72 10.48 -23.31 7.30
C LEU A 72 9.69 -22.14 7.90
N PRO A 73 9.69 -21.96 9.23
CA PRO A 73 9.01 -20.85 9.87
C PRO A 73 9.69 -19.49 9.58
N PRO A 74 9.01 -18.37 9.84
CA PRO A 74 9.60 -17.03 9.72
C PRO A 74 10.83 -16.84 10.62
N ASP A 75 11.84 -16.11 10.12
CA ASP A 75 13.10 -15.82 10.84
C ASP A 75 12.98 -14.59 11.75
N LEU A 76 12.22 -13.61 11.26
CA LEU A 76 12.11 -12.31 11.91
C LEU A 76 11.06 -12.39 13.00
N THR A 77 11.54 -12.51 14.25
CA THR A 77 10.68 -12.53 15.44
C THR A 77 10.52 -11.15 16.06
N THR A 78 11.49 -10.25 15.85
CA THR A 78 11.45 -8.91 16.43
C THR A 78 10.72 -7.92 15.52
N MET A 79 9.79 -7.17 16.12
CA MET A 79 8.97 -6.17 15.42
C MET A 79 9.82 -5.15 14.66
N THR A 80 10.92 -4.68 15.27
CA THR A 80 11.83 -3.70 14.67
C THR A 80 12.52 -4.23 13.42
N ALA A 81 13.06 -5.46 13.47
CA ALA A 81 13.74 -6.04 12.31
C ALA A 81 12.78 -6.32 11.15
N ILE A 82 11.54 -6.72 11.46
CA ILE A 82 10.47 -6.87 10.46
C ILE A 82 10.22 -5.52 9.79
N MET A 83 9.99 -4.47 10.58
CA MET A 83 9.69 -3.15 10.04
C MET A 83 10.79 -2.60 9.15
N ASP A 84 12.03 -2.67 9.62
CA ASP A 84 13.20 -2.17 8.88
C ASP A 84 13.32 -2.91 7.54
N ALA A 85 13.08 -4.22 7.53
CA ALA A 85 13.05 -5.02 6.31
C ALA A 85 11.91 -4.59 5.37
N LEU A 86 10.69 -4.43 5.86
CA LEU A 86 9.53 -4.06 5.03
C LEU A 86 9.64 -2.66 4.42
N GLN A 87 10.34 -1.74 5.07
CA GLN A 87 10.54 -0.38 4.55
C GLN A 87 11.66 -0.29 3.52
N THR A 88 12.68 -1.17 3.63
CA THR A 88 13.87 -1.14 2.77
C THR A 88 13.78 -2.06 1.57
N LEU A 89 13.08 -3.19 1.69
CA LEU A 89 12.96 -4.16 0.62
C LEU A 89 11.98 -3.70 -0.46
N PRO A 90 12.33 -3.89 -1.75
CA PRO A 90 11.39 -3.61 -2.81
C PRO A 90 10.22 -4.61 -2.79
N LEU A 91 9.05 -4.16 -3.21
CA LEU A 91 7.85 -4.97 -3.42
C LEU A 91 8.01 -5.82 -4.69
N PRO A 92 7.46 -7.05 -4.73
CA PRO A 92 7.29 -7.74 -6.00
C PRO A 92 6.39 -6.93 -6.95
N PRO A 93 6.50 -7.10 -8.29
CA PRO A 93 5.58 -6.48 -9.23
C PRO A 93 4.10 -6.82 -8.92
N PRO A 94 3.13 -5.93 -9.20
CA PRO A 94 1.72 -6.18 -8.89
C PRO A 94 1.15 -7.48 -9.47
N SER A 95 1.62 -7.88 -10.66
CA SER A 95 1.27 -9.17 -11.28
C SER A 95 1.70 -10.36 -10.44
N VAL A 96 2.93 -10.31 -9.90
CA VAL A 96 3.49 -11.33 -9.01
C VAL A 96 2.75 -11.35 -7.68
N ILE A 97 2.46 -10.19 -7.07
CA ILE A 97 1.66 -10.10 -5.83
C ILE A 97 0.30 -10.79 -6.01
N LYS A 98 -0.37 -10.54 -7.15
CA LYS A 98 -1.66 -11.17 -7.47
C LYS A 98 -1.54 -12.69 -7.59
N GLN A 99 -0.53 -13.17 -8.30
CA GLN A 99 -0.29 -14.61 -8.48
C GLN A 99 0.05 -15.30 -7.14
N LEU A 100 0.95 -14.72 -6.35
CA LEU A 100 1.29 -15.23 -5.01
C LEU A 100 0.06 -15.28 -4.10
N SER A 101 -0.76 -14.23 -4.11
CA SER A 101 -2.00 -14.19 -3.32
C SER A 101 -2.97 -15.31 -3.73
N SER A 102 -3.08 -15.63 -5.03
CA SER A 102 -3.94 -16.72 -5.51
C SER A 102 -3.43 -18.12 -5.14
N GLN A 103 -2.12 -18.28 -4.91
CA GLN A 103 -1.49 -19.56 -4.58
C GLN A 103 -1.28 -19.77 -3.08
N ALA A 104 -1.36 -18.71 -2.27
CA ALA A 104 -1.01 -18.72 -0.86
C ALA A 104 -1.74 -19.79 -0.04
N ALA A 105 -3.06 -19.94 -0.25
CA ALA A 105 -3.85 -20.94 0.48
C ALA A 105 -3.42 -22.38 0.15
N SER A 106 -3.15 -22.68 -1.13
CA SER A 106 -2.66 -23.99 -1.54
C SER A 106 -1.24 -24.24 -1.03
N ALA A 107 -0.36 -23.24 -1.10
CA ALA A 107 1.00 -23.34 -0.57
C ALA A 107 1.00 -23.63 0.94
N TRP A 108 0.12 -22.99 1.70
CA TRP A 108 -0.07 -23.25 3.14
C TRP A 108 -0.54 -24.69 3.42
N GLN A 109 -1.54 -25.17 2.66
CA GLN A 109 -2.02 -26.56 2.74
C GLN A 109 -0.93 -27.57 2.38
N ASN A 110 -0.03 -27.22 1.45
CA ASN A 110 1.13 -28.02 1.05
C ASN A 110 2.32 -27.94 2.01
N GLY A 111 2.15 -27.33 3.20
CA GLY A 111 3.17 -27.31 4.24
C GLY A 111 4.09 -26.09 4.24
N SER A 112 3.86 -25.10 3.37
CA SER A 112 4.59 -23.83 3.45
C SER A 112 4.21 -23.08 4.73
N ARG A 113 5.18 -22.46 5.39
CA ARG A 113 5.01 -21.75 6.67
C ARG A 113 5.50 -20.32 6.64
N SER A 114 6.28 -19.95 5.64
CA SER A 114 6.77 -18.58 5.45
C SER A 114 6.94 -18.22 3.97
N LEU A 115 7.27 -16.95 3.76
CA LEU A 115 7.58 -16.35 2.47
C LEU A 115 9.00 -15.75 2.48
N VAL A 116 9.70 -15.81 1.36
CA VAL A 116 10.97 -15.09 1.15
C VAL A 116 10.81 -14.03 0.06
N TYR A 117 11.67 -13.00 0.08
CA TYR A 117 11.71 -11.99 -0.97
C TYR A 117 12.58 -12.49 -2.13
N ALA A 118 12.09 -13.50 -2.85
CA ALA A 118 12.84 -14.15 -3.93
C ALA A 118 13.32 -13.15 -5.00
N HIS A 119 12.54 -12.12 -5.33
CA HIS A 119 12.93 -11.07 -6.28
C HIS A 119 14.05 -10.14 -5.80
N ALA A 120 14.30 -10.08 -4.50
CA ALA A 120 15.35 -9.25 -3.91
C ALA A 120 16.61 -10.06 -3.54
N ASN A 121 16.61 -11.38 -3.81
CA ASN A 121 17.62 -12.32 -3.32
C ASN A 121 17.83 -12.22 -1.80
N ASP A 122 16.77 -11.92 -1.05
CA ASP A 122 16.82 -11.81 0.39
C ASP A 122 16.37 -13.13 1.04
N PRO A 123 17.25 -13.80 1.81
CA PRO A 123 16.96 -15.11 2.37
C PRO A 123 16.04 -15.06 3.59
N ARG A 124 15.72 -13.87 4.12
CA ARG A 124 14.92 -13.74 5.34
C ARG A 124 13.51 -14.24 5.09
N ARG A 125 13.01 -15.04 6.04
CA ARG A 125 11.65 -15.60 6.02
C ARG A 125 10.67 -14.72 6.78
N PHE A 126 9.56 -14.39 6.11
CA PHE A 126 8.46 -13.57 6.60
C PHE A 126 7.20 -14.41 6.76
N ALA A 127 6.29 -14.02 7.66
CA ALA A 127 4.99 -14.67 7.78
C ALA A 127 4.08 -14.37 6.58
N PHE A 128 3.04 -15.21 6.39
CA PHE A 128 2.10 -15.08 5.27
C PHE A 128 1.35 -13.75 5.21
N TRP A 129 1.16 -13.05 6.33
CA TRP A 129 0.50 -11.74 6.35
C TRP A 129 1.26 -10.68 5.54
N VAL A 130 2.53 -10.92 5.20
CA VAL A 130 3.31 -10.03 4.33
C VAL A 130 2.68 -9.85 2.94
N LEU A 131 1.91 -10.84 2.45
CA LEU A 131 1.14 -10.72 1.21
C LEU A 131 0.07 -9.63 1.30
N SER A 132 -0.64 -9.56 2.43
CA SER A 132 -1.63 -8.51 2.69
C SER A 132 -0.97 -7.14 2.79
N PHE A 133 0.25 -7.08 3.35
CA PHE A 133 1.06 -5.87 3.32
C PHE A 133 1.40 -5.44 1.89
N TRP A 134 1.97 -6.34 1.08
CA TRP A 134 2.33 -6.04 -0.31
C TRP A 134 1.13 -5.56 -1.14
N ARG A 135 -0.02 -6.22 -1.00
CA ARG A 135 -1.27 -5.81 -1.65
C ARG A 135 -1.69 -4.42 -1.20
N GLY A 136 -1.73 -4.16 0.10
CA GLY A 136 -2.12 -2.86 0.64
C GLY A 136 -1.20 -1.73 0.17
N VAL A 137 0.12 -1.93 0.16
CA VAL A 137 1.06 -0.93 -0.37
C VAL A 137 0.90 -0.74 -1.88
N SER A 138 0.63 -1.81 -2.62
CA SER A 138 0.37 -1.74 -4.06
C SER A 138 -0.85 -0.88 -4.40
N GLU A 139 -1.94 -1.04 -3.65
CA GLU A 139 -3.14 -0.21 -3.76
C GLU A 139 -2.84 1.26 -3.43
N LEU A 140 -2.13 1.51 -2.33
CA LEU A 140 -1.74 2.87 -1.95
C LEU A 140 -0.88 3.56 -3.01
N ARG A 141 0.06 2.84 -3.64
CA ARG A 141 0.86 3.37 -4.75
C ARG A 141 0.02 3.74 -5.97
N THR A 142 -0.98 2.93 -6.27
CA THR A 142 -1.92 3.21 -7.36
C THR A 142 -2.68 4.50 -7.06
N ASN A 143 -3.17 4.65 -5.84
CA ASN A 143 -3.85 5.86 -5.37
C ASN A 143 -2.92 7.08 -5.43
N GLN A 144 -1.69 6.99 -4.89
CA GLN A 144 -0.71 8.08 -4.97
C GLN A 144 -0.42 8.49 -6.41
N THR A 145 -0.35 7.54 -7.34
CA THR A 145 -0.08 7.83 -8.76
C THR A 145 -1.20 8.66 -9.38
N GLY A 146 -2.46 8.30 -9.12
CA GLY A 146 -3.62 9.08 -9.56
C GLY A 146 -3.61 10.49 -8.98
N TRP A 147 -3.35 10.62 -7.67
CA TRP A 147 -3.30 11.92 -7.01
C TRP A 147 -2.14 12.81 -7.45
N ARG A 148 -0.94 12.24 -7.68
CA ARG A 148 0.19 12.97 -8.28
C ARG A 148 -0.11 13.47 -9.68
N ALA A 149 -0.90 12.72 -10.45
CA ALA A 149 -1.30 13.16 -11.79
C ALA A 149 -2.29 14.34 -11.70
N ALA A 150 -3.28 14.25 -10.80
CA ALA A 150 -4.22 15.35 -10.53
C ALA A 150 -3.50 16.61 -10.04
N GLN A 151 -2.61 16.49 -9.04
CA GLN A 151 -1.84 17.61 -8.52
C GLN A 151 -0.96 18.25 -9.61
N ARG A 152 -0.27 17.45 -10.43
CA ARG A 152 0.52 17.95 -11.56
C ARG A 152 -0.32 18.68 -12.59
N PHE A 153 -1.52 18.18 -12.90
CA PHE A 153 -2.45 18.82 -13.81
C PHE A 153 -2.88 20.20 -13.29
N LEU A 154 -3.31 20.28 -12.04
CA LEU A 154 -3.72 21.54 -11.38
C LEU A 154 -2.58 22.54 -11.24
N SER A 155 -1.33 22.05 -11.20
CA SER A 155 -0.15 22.90 -11.09
C SER A 155 0.31 23.50 -12.43
N GLN A 156 -0.31 23.16 -13.57
CA GLN A 156 0.11 23.68 -14.87
C GLN A 156 -0.20 25.18 -15.03
N PRO A 157 0.69 26.00 -15.63
CA PRO A 157 0.49 27.44 -15.84
C PRO A 157 -0.85 27.83 -16.48
N ALA A 158 -1.38 26.97 -17.35
CA ALA A 158 -2.66 27.19 -18.03
C ALA A 158 -3.87 27.33 -17.07
N PHE A 159 -3.75 26.83 -15.83
CA PHE A 159 -4.79 26.93 -14.81
C PHE A 159 -4.55 28.05 -13.78
N HIS A 160 -3.38 28.69 -13.78
CA HIS A 160 -3.00 29.64 -12.73
C HIS A 160 -3.48 31.07 -12.95
N HIS A 161 -3.94 31.44 -14.15
CA HIS A 161 -4.21 32.86 -14.45
C HIS A 161 -5.59 33.39 -14.06
N ASP A 162 -6.59 32.53 -13.79
CA ASP A 162 -7.90 32.98 -13.28
C ASP A 162 -8.71 31.88 -12.58
N ASP A 163 -8.17 30.67 -12.41
CA ASP A 163 -8.95 29.55 -11.88
C ASP A 163 -8.94 29.52 -10.35
N SER A 164 -9.75 30.40 -9.76
CA SER A 164 -10.01 30.43 -8.31
C SER A 164 -10.42 29.06 -7.75
N GLU A 165 -11.00 28.19 -8.57
CA GLU A 165 -11.37 26.83 -8.15
C GLU A 165 -10.15 25.91 -8.05
N ALA A 166 -9.17 26.00 -8.96
CA ALA A 166 -7.94 25.23 -8.87
C ALA A 166 -7.13 25.58 -7.61
N ILE A 167 -7.08 26.88 -7.26
CA ILE A 167 -6.46 27.37 -6.03
C ILE A 167 -7.22 26.86 -4.80
N ALA A 168 -8.55 27.01 -4.79
CA ALA A 168 -9.40 26.54 -3.68
C ALA A 168 -9.29 25.03 -3.48
N PHE A 169 -9.26 24.25 -4.57
CA PHE A 169 -9.11 22.81 -4.51
C PHE A 169 -7.73 22.41 -3.99
N THR A 170 -6.66 23.06 -4.44
CA THR A 170 -5.30 22.82 -3.94
C THR A 170 -5.22 23.10 -2.43
N ALA A 171 -5.83 24.20 -1.97
CA ALA A 171 -5.95 24.47 -0.53
C ALA A 171 -6.73 23.36 0.20
N HIS A 172 -7.79 22.84 -0.40
CA HIS A 172 -8.60 21.76 0.17
C HIS A 172 -7.86 20.41 0.24
N MET A 173 -6.97 20.11 -0.70
CA MET A 173 -6.12 18.90 -0.64
C MET A 173 -5.25 18.84 0.63
N SER A 174 -4.89 20.00 1.19
CA SER A 174 -4.10 20.05 2.43
C SER A 174 -4.93 19.73 3.69
N THR A 175 -6.25 19.80 3.63
CA THR A 175 -7.15 19.59 4.78
C THR A 175 -7.93 18.27 4.71
N LEU A 176 -8.14 17.74 3.51
CA LEU A 176 -8.84 16.47 3.31
C LEU A 176 -7.99 15.27 3.75
N PRO A 177 -8.54 14.32 4.54
CA PRO A 177 -7.85 13.07 4.84
C PRO A 177 -7.78 12.19 3.58
N TRP A 178 -6.66 11.51 3.35
CA TRP A 178 -6.47 10.73 2.12
C TRP A 178 -7.43 9.54 1.98
N ASN A 179 -7.88 8.98 3.10
CA ASN A 179 -8.81 7.85 3.11
C ASN A 179 -10.27 8.28 2.84
N TRP A 180 -10.55 9.58 2.73
CA TRP A 180 -11.87 10.14 2.44
C TRP A 180 -12.51 9.51 1.20
N LEU A 181 -11.67 9.06 0.26
CA LEU A 181 -12.02 8.53 -1.05
C LEU A 181 -12.59 7.12 -1.03
N ASN A 182 -12.40 6.38 0.06
CA ASN A 182 -13.07 5.10 0.28
C ASN A 182 -14.56 5.29 0.58
N ASN A 183 -15.00 6.54 0.84
CA ASN A 183 -16.40 6.91 0.82
C ASN A 183 -16.79 7.29 -0.60
N SER A 184 -17.97 6.84 -1.04
CA SER A 184 -18.63 6.95 -2.35
C SER A 184 -18.69 8.34 -3.03
N HIS A 185 -18.07 9.37 -2.44
CA HIS A 185 -18.06 10.76 -2.88
C HIS A 185 -17.02 11.06 -3.99
N LEU A 186 -16.06 10.15 -4.20
CA LEU A 186 -15.03 10.30 -5.24
C LEU A 186 -15.64 10.42 -6.65
N ASN A 187 -16.67 9.64 -6.97
CA ASN A 187 -17.30 9.64 -8.29
C ASN A 187 -17.92 10.99 -8.65
N VAL A 188 -18.34 11.76 -7.64
CA VAL A 188 -18.94 13.08 -7.86
C VAL A 188 -17.86 14.12 -8.13
N MET A 189 -16.81 14.17 -7.30
CA MET A 189 -15.75 15.17 -7.45
C MET A 189 -14.83 14.88 -8.65
N LEU A 190 -14.46 13.60 -8.86
CA LEU A 190 -13.81 13.18 -10.08
C LEU A 190 -14.73 13.35 -11.28
N GLY A 191 -16.05 13.19 -11.16
CA GLY A 191 -16.98 13.47 -12.26
C GLY A 191 -16.91 14.94 -12.70
N VAL A 192 -17.02 15.87 -11.74
CA VAL A 192 -16.95 17.31 -12.01
C VAL A 192 -15.57 17.71 -12.57
N MET A 193 -14.49 17.21 -11.99
CA MET A 193 -13.15 17.47 -12.52
C MET A 193 -12.93 16.81 -13.87
N TYR A 194 -13.39 15.58 -14.05
CA TYR A 194 -13.25 14.84 -15.30
C TYR A 194 -13.98 15.52 -16.43
N ASP A 195 -15.20 16.03 -16.20
CA ASP A 195 -15.94 16.79 -17.20
C ASP A 195 -15.22 18.09 -17.59
N LYS A 196 -14.64 18.78 -16.60
CA LYS A 196 -13.81 19.99 -16.85
C LYS A 196 -12.50 19.64 -17.57
N ILE A 197 -11.82 18.57 -17.18
CA ILE A 197 -10.57 18.11 -17.80
C ILE A 197 -10.84 17.64 -19.24
N LYS A 198 -11.91 16.88 -19.46
CA LYS A 198 -12.37 16.42 -20.78
C LYS A 198 -12.69 17.58 -21.72
N ALA A 199 -13.29 18.66 -21.20
CA ALA A 199 -13.59 19.85 -22.00
C ALA A 199 -12.31 20.56 -22.49
N ILE A 200 -11.21 20.45 -21.75
CA ILE A 200 -9.93 21.11 -22.05
C ILE A 200 -9.03 20.22 -22.89
N ASP A 201 -9.00 18.91 -22.62
CA ASP A 201 -8.27 17.92 -23.39
C ASP A 201 -9.13 16.65 -23.59
N PRO A 202 -9.78 16.51 -24.76
CA PRO A 202 -10.58 15.33 -25.09
C PRO A 202 -9.77 14.03 -25.07
N ALA A 203 -8.45 14.08 -25.22
CA ALA A 203 -7.60 12.88 -25.16
C ALA A 203 -7.52 12.29 -23.74
N VAL A 204 -7.86 13.06 -22.71
CA VAL A 204 -7.96 12.57 -21.32
C VAL A 204 -9.09 11.55 -21.17
N GLU A 205 -10.18 11.69 -21.94
CA GLU A 205 -11.27 10.70 -21.91
C GLU A 205 -10.80 9.32 -22.38
N LEU A 206 -9.93 9.27 -23.39
CA LEU A 206 -9.35 8.00 -23.84
C LEU A 206 -8.49 7.36 -22.74
N ARG A 207 -7.70 8.16 -22.02
CA ARG A 207 -6.81 7.68 -20.95
C ARG A 207 -7.57 7.27 -19.69
N TYR A 208 -8.59 8.06 -19.31
CA TYR A 208 -9.46 7.79 -18.16
C TYR A 208 -10.34 6.57 -18.41
N LYS A 209 -10.94 6.42 -19.60
CA LYS A 209 -11.73 5.22 -19.91
C LYS A 209 -10.90 3.95 -19.82
N VAL A 210 -9.65 3.98 -20.29
CA VAL A 210 -8.71 2.85 -20.16
C VAL A 210 -8.40 2.56 -18.70
N GLN A 211 -8.09 3.57 -17.87
CA GLN A 211 -7.82 3.35 -16.44
C GLN A 211 -9.05 2.92 -15.64
N ASN A 212 -10.23 3.45 -15.97
CA ASN A 212 -11.46 3.16 -15.23
C ASN A 212 -12.06 1.79 -15.62
N THR A 213 -11.81 1.29 -16.84
CA THR A 213 -12.08 -0.12 -17.16
C THR A 213 -11.24 -1.07 -16.30
N PHE A 214 -10.00 -0.70 -15.96
CA PHE A 214 -9.18 -1.47 -15.01
C PHE A 214 -9.72 -1.42 -13.58
N PHE A 215 -10.22 -0.27 -13.11
CA PHE A 215 -10.80 -0.13 -11.77
C PHE A 215 -12.15 -0.84 -11.62
N CYS A 216 -13.06 -0.72 -12.58
CA CYS A 216 -14.37 -1.38 -12.54
C CYS A 216 -14.27 -2.91 -12.66
N ALA A 217 -13.29 -3.43 -13.42
CA ALA A 217 -13.03 -4.87 -13.51
C ALA A 217 -12.44 -5.46 -12.22
N HIS A 218 -11.80 -4.65 -11.37
CA HIS A 218 -11.24 -5.10 -10.09
C HIS A 218 -12.28 -5.11 -8.96
N SER A 219 -13.19 -4.13 -8.94
CA SER A 219 -14.25 -4.05 -7.91
C SER A 219 -15.31 -5.14 -8.02
N SER A 220 -15.46 -5.78 -9.18
CA SER A 220 -16.40 -6.89 -9.41
C SER A 220 -15.83 -8.26 -9.04
N TYR A 221 -14.52 -8.35 -8.75
CA TYR A 221 -13.82 -9.60 -8.41
C TYR A 221 -13.60 -9.80 -6.89
N LEU A 222 -14.01 -8.82 -6.07
CA LEU A 222 -13.89 -8.82 -4.60
C LEU A 222 -15.25 -8.91 -3.89
N ARG A 223 -16.28 -9.42 -4.57
CA ARG A 223 -17.54 -9.87 -3.94
C ARG A 223 -17.61 -11.39 -3.96
#